data_AF-A0A2E1Q6T2-F1
#
_entry.id   AF-A0A2E1Q6T2-F1
#
_cell.length_a   1.000
_cell.length_b   1.000
_cell.length_c   1.000
_cell.angle_alpha   90.00
_cell.angle_beta   90.00
_cell.angle_gamma   90.00
#
_symmetry.space_group_name_H-M   'P 1'
#
loop_
_entity.id
_entity.type
_entity.pdbx_description
1 polymer ?
#
loop_
_entity_poly.entity_id
_entity_poly.type
_entity_poly.pdbx_seq_one_letter_code
_entity_poly.pdbx_strand_id
1 'polypeptide(L)'
;MEQNNTSTPTKKAVKKNDSSAIRFDKAFMRQISRLVDRANKKPFGRKVKPKAILENLLKFADEKLLENVVKQAQEDSLTHSDKRELFLKEKLSKFSGSKEQLELKMMEVFDQYLSQNPV
;
A
#
# COMPACT_ATOMS: atom_id res chain seq x y z
N MET A 1 5.25 3.62 -61.95
CA MET A 1 5.48 4.89 -61.22
C MET A 1 4.09 5.41 -60.91
N GLU A 2 3.63 5.66 -59.68
CA GLU A 2 4.27 5.95 -58.41
C GLU A 2 3.44 5.37 -57.25
N GLN A 3 4.13 5.03 -56.16
CA GLN A 3 3.57 4.65 -54.87
C GLN A 3 3.07 5.90 -54.14
N ASN A 4 1.94 5.83 -53.44
CA ASN A 4 1.58 6.83 -52.43
C ASN A 4 1.18 6.13 -51.12
N ASN A 5 2.18 5.91 -50.28
CA ASN A 5 2.04 5.52 -48.88
C ASN A 5 1.61 6.74 -48.06
N THR A 6 0.31 6.85 -47.77
CA THR A 6 -0.16 7.76 -46.71
C THR A 6 -0.07 7.03 -45.38
N SER A 7 1.04 7.28 -44.68
CA SER A 7 1.25 6.84 -43.31
C SER A 7 0.26 7.57 -42.39
N THR A 8 -0.63 6.80 -41.77
CA THR A 8 -1.45 7.27 -40.66
C THR A 8 -0.55 7.56 -39.45
N PRO A 9 -0.67 8.73 -38.79
CA PRO A 9 0.10 8.98 -37.58
C PRO A 9 -0.50 8.11 -36.47
N THR A 10 0.23 7.07 -36.08
CA THR A 10 -0.01 6.32 -34.85
C THR A 10 0.06 7.30 -33.69
N LYS A 11 -1.11 7.70 -33.18
CA LYS A 11 -1.24 8.39 -31.90
C LYS A 11 -0.56 7.49 -30.86
N LYS A 12 0.65 7.86 -30.45
CA LYS A 12 1.31 7.29 -29.28
C LYS A 12 0.30 7.37 -28.15
N ALA A 13 -0.13 6.22 -27.65
CA ALA A 13 -0.97 6.13 -26.48
C ALA A 13 -0.19 6.80 -25.34
N VAL A 14 -0.59 8.03 -25.00
CA VAL A 14 -0.19 8.67 -23.76
C VAL A 14 -0.64 7.70 -22.69
N LYS A 15 0.34 7.08 -22.01
CA LYS A 15 0.13 6.30 -20.79
C LYS A 15 -0.64 7.23 -19.86
N LYS A 16 -1.97 7.08 -19.82
CA LYS A 16 -2.80 7.79 -18.88
C LYS A 16 -2.25 7.36 -17.53
N ASN A 17 -1.73 8.33 -16.77
CA ASN A 17 -1.52 8.13 -15.35
C ASN A 17 -2.80 7.46 -14.84
N ASP A 18 -2.66 6.26 -14.30
CA ASP A 18 -3.69 5.61 -13.51
C ASP A 18 -3.89 6.51 -12.28
N SER A 19 -4.58 7.62 -12.48
CA SER A 19 -5.19 8.39 -11.42
C SER A 19 -6.33 7.51 -10.94
N SER A 20 -5.98 6.49 -10.15
CA SER A 20 -6.92 5.77 -9.33
C SER A 20 -7.65 6.84 -8.53
N ALA A 21 -8.91 7.10 -8.91
CA ALA A 21 -9.76 7.98 -8.14
C ALA A 21 -9.80 7.36 -6.73
N ILE A 22 -9.17 8.02 -5.76
CA ILE A 22 -9.14 7.54 -4.39
C ILE A 22 -10.57 7.60 -3.88
N ARG A 23 -11.21 6.43 -3.79
CA ARG A 23 -12.55 6.28 -3.25
C ARG A 23 -12.43 5.95 -1.79
N PHE A 24 -12.94 6.83 -0.95
CA PHE A 24 -13.03 6.56 0.48
C PHE A 24 -14.33 5.86 0.82
N ASP A 25 -14.27 4.97 1.81
CA ASP A 25 -15.43 4.27 2.29
C ASP A 25 -16.38 5.19 3.10
N LYS A 26 -17.59 4.70 3.37
CA LYS A 26 -18.61 5.47 4.08
C LYS A 26 -18.20 5.77 5.52
N ALA A 27 -17.43 4.90 6.17
CA ALA A 27 -16.99 5.08 7.54
C ALA A 27 -16.00 6.26 7.64
N PHE A 28 -15.01 6.31 6.76
CA PHE A 28 -14.06 7.40 6.67
C PHE A 28 -14.74 8.73 6.31
N MET A 29 -15.66 8.72 5.34
CA MET A 29 -16.40 9.93 4.98
C MET A 29 -17.20 10.50 6.17
N ARG A 30 -17.77 9.64 7.03
CA ARG A 30 -18.42 10.08 8.28
C ARG A 30 -17.44 10.72 9.26
N GLN A 31 -16.22 10.19 9.38
CA GLN A 31 -15.18 10.78 10.23
C GLN A 31 -14.78 12.17 9.72
N ILE A 32 -14.58 12.32 8.40
CA ILE A 32 -14.31 13.62 7.77
C ILE A 32 -15.44 14.60 8.05
N SER A 33 -16.71 14.20 7.85
CA SER A 33 -17.84 15.10 8.10
C SER A 33 -17.86 15.61 9.54
N ARG A 34 -17.65 14.72 10.52
CA ARG A 34 -17.57 15.13 11.94
C ARG A 34 -16.45 16.13 12.20
N LEU A 35 -15.30 15.98 11.54
CA LEU A 35 -14.17 16.89 11.67
C LEU A 35 -14.50 18.28 11.10
N VAL A 36 -15.13 18.32 9.93
CA VAL A 36 -15.59 19.55 9.28
C VAL A 36 -16.67 20.24 10.11
N ASP A 37 -17.61 19.49 10.67
CA ASP A 37 -18.65 20.03 11.54
C ASP A 37 -18.03 20.71 12.77
N ARG A 38 -17.07 20.05 13.43
CA ARG A 38 -16.33 20.64 14.56
C ARG A 38 -15.60 21.93 14.16
N ALA A 39 -14.90 21.94 13.03
CA ALA A 39 -14.17 23.11 12.54
C ALA A 39 -15.11 24.29 12.17
N ASN A 40 -16.34 23.99 11.78
CA ASN A 40 -17.33 24.97 11.34
C ASN A 40 -18.37 25.36 12.40
N LYS A 41 -18.22 24.92 13.65
CA LYS A 41 -19.06 25.38 14.78
C LYS A 41 -18.84 26.85 15.15
N LYS A 42 -17.80 27.50 14.62
CA LYS A 42 -17.51 28.91 14.87
C LYS A 42 -18.62 29.83 14.32
N PRO A 43 -18.99 30.92 15.02
CA PRO A 43 -20.07 31.79 14.59
C PRO A 43 -19.66 32.80 13.50
N PHE A 44 -18.37 32.89 13.15
CA PHE A 44 -17.85 33.88 12.21
C PHE A 44 -16.81 33.30 11.24
N GLY A 45 -16.61 34.03 10.14
CA GLY A 45 -15.61 33.71 9.11
C GLY A 45 -16.09 32.67 8.09
N ARG A 46 -15.20 32.34 7.13
CA ARG A 46 -15.51 31.39 6.06
C ARG A 46 -15.54 29.94 6.59
N LYS A 47 -16.41 29.12 5.98
CA LYS A 47 -16.47 27.67 6.22
C LYS A 47 -15.17 27.00 5.78
N VAL A 48 -14.63 26.16 6.64
CA VAL A 48 -13.46 25.32 6.39
C VAL A 48 -13.90 24.11 5.58
N LYS A 49 -13.21 23.86 4.46
CA LYS A 49 -13.43 22.67 3.61
C LYS A 49 -12.62 21.48 4.14
N PRO A 50 -13.12 20.24 4.02
CA PRO A 50 -12.40 19.05 4.48
C PRO A 50 -10.98 18.93 3.92
N LYS A 51 -10.79 19.23 2.62
CA LYS A 51 -9.48 19.23 1.97
C LYS A 51 -8.43 20.04 2.74
N ALA A 52 -8.78 21.25 3.18
CA ALA A 52 -7.85 22.12 3.90
C ALA A 52 -7.45 21.55 5.26
N ILE A 53 -8.37 20.84 5.93
CA ILE A 53 -8.07 20.18 7.21
C ILE A 53 -7.10 19.03 7.00
N LEU A 54 -7.35 18.19 6.00
CA LEU A 54 -6.48 17.05 5.66
C LEU A 54 -5.08 17.51 5.23
N GLU A 55 -4.98 18.53 4.39
CA GLU A 55 -3.68 19.10 3.99
C GLU A 55 -2.90 19.63 5.20
N ASN A 56 -3.57 20.29 6.14
CA ASN A 56 -2.92 20.78 7.36
C ASN A 56 -2.50 19.63 8.28
N LEU A 57 -3.31 18.58 8.41
CA LEU A 57 -2.93 17.39 9.18
C LEU A 57 -1.65 16.75 8.63
N LEU A 58 -1.53 16.64 7.31
CA LEU A 58 -0.32 16.12 6.66
C LEU A 58 0.89 17.04 6.87
N LYS A 59 0.70 18.37 6.83
CA LYS A 59 1.78 19.32 7.10
C LYS A 59 2.28 19.29 8.54
N PHE A 60 1.41 18.99 9.51
CA PHE A 60 1.77 18.88 10.92
C PHE A 60 2.26 17.49 11.32
N ALA A 61 2.12 16.50 10.44
CA ALA A 61 2.65 15.17 10.70
C ALA A 61 4.18 15.19 10.59
N ASP A 62 4.85 14.62 11.59
CA ASP A 62 6.29 14.36 11.54
C ASP A 62 6.60 13.34 10.43
N GLU A 63 7.72 13.52 9.73
CA GLU A 63 8.17 12.64 8.64
C GLU A 63 8.33 11.19 9.13
N LYS A 64 8.88 10.99 10.35
CA LYS A 64 9.01 9.66 10.94
C LYS A 64 7.67 8.98 11.17
N LEU A 65 6.66 9.75 11.59
CA LEU A 65 5.31 9.23 11.78
C LEU A 65 4.70 8.83 10.43
N LEU A 66 4.88 9.65 9.40
CA LEU A 66 4.40 9.35 8.05
C LEU A 66 5.05 8.07 7.50
N GLU A 67 6.36 7.90 7.66
CA GLU A 67 7.05 6.68 7.24
C GLU A 67 6.51 5.43 7.95
N ASN A 68 6.27 5.51 9.26
CA ASN A 68 5.71 4.39 10.02
C ASN A 68 4.30 4.03 9.57
N VAL A 69 3.45 5.03 9.31
CA VAL A 69 2.10 4.82 8.77
C VAL A 69 2.15 4.18 7.40
N VAL A 70 3.06 4.61 6.53
CA VAL A 70 3.23 4.02 5.19
C VAL A 70 3.69 2.57 5.30
N LYS A 71 4.68 2.27 6.15
CA LYS A 71 5.14 0.89 6.40
C LYS A 71 4.01 0.01 6.90
N GLN A 72 3.24 0.48 7.88
CA GLN A 72 2.10 -0.29 8.40
C GLN A 72 1.06 -0.56 7.31
N ALA A 73 0.70 0.45 6.51
CA ALA A 73 -0.25 0.26 5.42
C ALA A 73 0.25 -0.73 4.36
N GLN A 74 1.56 -0.74 4.08
CA GLN A 74 2.17 -1.72 3.21
C GLN A 74 2.08 -3.13 3.82
N GLU A 75 2.44 -3.30 5.09
CA GLU A 75 2.36 -4.58 5.79
C GLU A 75 0.94 -5.15 5.88
N ASP A 76 -0.04 -4.29 6.13
CA ASP A 76 -1.47 -4.65 6.21
C ASP A 76 -2.03 -5.06 4.84
N SER A 77 -1.46 -4.51 3.76
CA SER A 77 -1.86 -4.85 2.39
C SER A 77 -1.31 -6.19 1.90
N LEU A 78 -0.32 -6.77 2.59
CA LEU A 78 0.29 -8.04 2.20
C LEU A 78 -0.66 -9.21 2.45
N THR A 79 -0.85 -10.03 1.42
CA THR A 79 -1.55 -11.31 1.56
C THR A 79 -0.68 -12.33 2.31
N HIS A 80 -1.28 -13.44 2.75
CA HIS A 80 -0.51 -14.56 3.32
C HIS A 80 0.56 -15.10 2.36
N SER A 81 0.27 -15.11 1.05
CA SER A 81 1.24 -15.52 0.04
C SER A 81 2.42 -14.56 -0.02
N ASP A 82 2.16 -13.25 -0.03
CA ASP A 82 3.22 -12.23 -0.08
C ASP A 82 4.10 -12.30 1.17
N LYS A 83 3.50 -12.49 2.34
CA LYS A 83 4.23 -12.68 3.61
C LYS A 83 5.14 -13.90 3.57
N ARG A 84 4.64 -15.03 3.02
CA ARG A 84 5.44 -16.26 2.84
C ARG A 84 6.61 -16.02 1.88
N GLU A 85 6.36 -15.35 0.76
CA GLU A 85 7.41 -15.08 -0.23
C GLU A 85 8.50 -14.15 0.32
N LEU A 86 8.11 -13.07 1.01
CA LEU A 86 9.05 -12.16 1.67
C LEU A 86 9.90 -12.91 2.71
N PHE A 87 9.27 -13.75 3.52
CA PHE A 87 9.97 -14.58 4.50
C PHE A 87 10.98 -15.52 3.82
N LEU A 88 10.57 -16.25 2.78
CA LEU A 88 11.47 -17.13 2.02
C LEU A 88 12.63 -16.36 1.39
N LYS A 89 12.36 -15.18 0.81
CA LYS A 89 13.40 -14.34 0.20
C LYS A 89 14.41 -13.83 1.23
N GLU A 90 13.95 -13.42 2.41
CA GLU A 90 14.82 -12.97 3.50
C GLU A 90 15.64 -14.12 4.10
N LYS A 91 15.08 -15.32 4.18
CA LYS A 91 15.81 -16.50 4.67
C LYS A 91 16.77 -17.05 3.62
N LEU A 92 16.41 -17.03 2.35
CA LEU A 92 17.30 -17.42 1.24
C LEU A 92 18.51 -16.50 1.13
N SER A 93 18.36 -15.20 1.34
CA SER A 93 19.52 -14.29 1.34
C SER A 93 20.51 -14.56 2.47
N LYS A 94 20.07 -15.24 3.54
CA LYS A 94 20.87 -15.65 4.70
C LYS A 94 21.28 -17.13 4.66
N PHE A 95 20.71 -17.92 3.75
CA PHE A 95 20.90 -19.36 3.65
C PHE A 95 21.76 -19.69 2.43
N SER A 96 22.85 -20.42 2.63
CA SER A 96 23.81 -20.75 1.56
C SER A 96 23.38 -21.94 0.68
N GLY A 97 22.07 -22.14 0.47
CA GLY A 97 21.52 -23.29 -0.24
C GLY A 97 20.33 -22.94 -1.14
N SER A 98 19.78 -23.94 -1.83
CA SER A 98 18.65 -23.72 -2.74
C SER A 98 17.34 -23.46 -1.99
N LYS A 99 16.34 -22.92 -2.71
CA LYS A 99 14.98 -22.74 -2.18
C LYS A 99 14.39 -24.04 -1.63
N GLU A 100 14.54 -25.13 -2.36
CA GLU A 100 14.02 -26.44 -1.95
C GLU A 100 14.72 -26.97 -0.69
N GLN A 101 16.04 -26.76 -0.57
CA GLN A 101 16.80 -27.15 0.63
C GLN A 101 16.36 -26.34 1.86
N LEU A 102 16.05 -25.05 1.68
CA LEU A 102 15.52 -24.23 2.75
C LEU A 102 14.13 -24.71 3.17
N GLU A 103 13.25 -25.01 2.21
CA GLU A 103 11.89 -25.49 2.48
C GLU A 103 11.91 -26.84 3.23
N LEU A 104 12.76 -27.79 2.79
CA LEU A 104 12.96 -29.07 3.49
C LEU A 104 13.43 -28.86 4.92
N LYS A 105 14.42 -27.99 5.13
CA LYS A 105 14.95 -27.69 6.47
C LYS A 105 13.90 -27.03 7.37
N MET A 106 13.00 -26.22 6.81
CA MET A 106 11.90 -25.64 7.57
C MET A 106 10.82 -26.66 7.92
N MET A 107 10.54 -27.63 7.04
CA MET A 107 9.67 -28.78 7.36
C MET A 107 10.24 -29.61 8.50
N GLU A 108 11.53 -29.96 8.43
CA GLU A 108 12.20 -30.74 9.49
C GLU A 108 12.13 -30.04 10.86
N VAL A 109 12.40 -28.73 10.91
CA VAL A 109 12.32 -27.94 12.16
C VAL A 109 10.88 -27.89 12.68
N PHE A 110 9.89 -27.79 11.79
CA PHE A 110 8.49 -27.76 12.17
C PHE A 110 8.01 -29.11 12.74
N ASP A 111 8.37 -30.22 12.08
CA ASP A 111 8.07 -31.56 12.55
C ASP A 111 8.75 -31.84 13.91
N GLN A 112 9.98 -31.37 14.08
CA GLN A 112 10.69 -31.46 15.36
C GLN A 112 9.97 -30.67 16.46
N TYR A 113 9.53 -29.44 16.17
CA TYR A 113 8.76 -28.61 17.11
C TYR A 113 7.44 -29.28 17.53
N LEU A 114 6.70 -29.84 16.58
CA LEU A 114 5.46 -30.57 16.85
C LEU A 114 5.70 -31.85 17.65
N SER A 115 6.80 -32.56 17.40
CA SER A 115 7.15 -33.76 18.18
C SER A 115 7.52 -33.45 19.63
N GLN A 116 8.07 -32.26 19.89
CA GLN A 116 8.42 -31.79 21.24
C GLN A 116 7.24 -31.15 21.98
N ASN A 117 6.25 -30.65 21.25
CA ASN A 117 5.02 -30.06 21.80
C ASN A 117 3.80 -30.76 21.21
N PRO A 118 3.57 -32.04 21.56
CA PRO A 118 2.37 -32.74 21.12
C PRO A 118 1.14 -32.03 21.69
N VAL A 119 0.17 -31.76 20.81
CA VAL A 119 -1.14 -31.17 21.15
C VAL A 119 -1.96 -32.13 21.99
#